data_AF-A0A2N2EEC3-F1
#
_entry.id   AF-A0A2N2EEC3-F1
#
_cell.length_a   1.000
_cell.length_b   1.000
_cell.length_c   1.000
_cell.angle_alpha   90.00
_cell.angle_beta   90.00
_cell.angle_gamma   90.00
#
_symmetry.space_group_name_H-M   'P 1'
#
loop_
_entity.id
_entity.type
_entity.pdbx_description
1 polymer ?
#
loop_
_entity_poly.entity_id
_entity_poly.type
_entity_poly.pdbx_seq_one_letter_code
_entity_poly.pdbx_strand_id
1 'polypeptide(L)'
;MSPLGHTNLYQYNKNGNLEVKTDWRGNSITSKNDSLNRLVEQINPLNDVIVKKQYNNNHVEIATFDGKGNKISYTYDKNNRLVSTTD
;
A
#
# COMPACT_ATOMS: atom_id res chain seq x y z
N MET A 1 -21.82 31.85 6.84
CA MET A 1 -21.42 30.71 5.98
C MET A 1 -20.12 30.15 6.52
N SER A 2 -20.16 29.03 7.23
CA SER A 2 -18.92 28.38 7.67
C SER A 2 -18.37 27.54 6.51
N PRO A 3 -17.07 27.65 6.17
CA PRO A 3 -16.48 26.77 5.17
C PRO A 3 -16.58 25.34 5.71
N LEU A 4 -17.10 24.41 4.91
CA LEU A 4 -17.07 22.99 5.24
C LEU A 4 -15.58 22.60 5.34
N GLY A 5 -15.07 22.54 6.56
CA GLY A 5 -13.68 22.18 6.83
C GLY A 5 -13.46 20.74 6.38
N HIS A 6 -12.88 20.56 5.20
CA HIS A 6 -12.50 19.25 4.71
C HIS A 6 -11.22 18.80 5.44
N THR A 7 -11.39 18.10 6.56
CA THR A 7 -10.29 17.58 7.37
C THR A 7 -10.01 16.13 7.02
N ASN A 8 -8.75 15.79 6.74
CA ASN A 8 -8.29 14.40 6.68
C ASN A 8 -7.67 14.00 8.02
N LEU A 9 -7.92 12.78 8.48
CA LEU A 9 -7.33 12.22 9.68
C LEU A 9 -6.24 11.20 9.31
N TYR A 10 -5.17 11.19 10.09
CA TYR A 10 -4.03 10.29 9.90
C TYR A 10 -3.72 9.60 11.23
N GLN A 11 -3.58 8.28 11.19
CA GLN A 11 -3.18 7.47 12.32
C GLN A 11 -1.86 6.77 11.98
N TYR A 12 -0.93 6.81 12.91
CA TYR A 12 0.41 6.26 12.74
C TYR A 12 0.60 5.13 13.76
N ASN A 13 1.29 4.07 13.34
CA ASN A 13 1.66 3.00 14.25
C ASN A 13 2.86 3.38 15.13
N LYS A 14 3.28 2.49 16.03
CA LYS A 14 4.40 2.71 16.97
C LYS A 14 5.74 3.01 16.29
N ASN A 15 5.92 2.60 15.04
CA ASN A 15 7.12 2.85 14.26
C ASN A 15 7.05 4.18 13.49
N GLY A 16 5.96 4.94 13.63
CA GLY A 16 5.74 6.19 12.92
C GLY A 16 5.27 6.02 11.48
N ASN A 17 4.90 4.81 11.05
CA ASN A 17 4.37 4.58 9.71
C ASN A 17 2.88 4.92 9.69
N LEU A 18 2.42 5.52 8.58
CA LEU A 18 1.00 5.75 8.36
C LEU A 18 0.25 4.41 8.29
N GLU A 19 -0.68 4.21 9.23
CA GLU A 19 -1.49 3.01 9.38
C GLU A 19 -2.91 3.22 8.83
N VAL A 20 -3.52 4.37 9.12
CA VAL A 20 -4.87 4.70 8.62
C VAL A 20 -4.92 6.13 8.12
N LYS A 21 -5.52 6.32 6.94
CA LYS A 21 -5.90 7.64 6.43
C LYS A 21 -7.41 7.68 6.26
N THR A 22 -8.06 8.64 6.90
CA THR A 22 -9.50 8.91 6.72
C THR A 22 -9.65 10.23 5.98
N ASP A 23 -10.36 10.21 4.84
CA ASP A 23 -10.67 11.43 4.10
C ASP A 23 -11.78 12.25 4.80
N TRP A 24 -11.99 13.48 4.34
CA TRP A 24 -13.04 14.36 4.87
C TRP A 24 -14.47 13.86 4.66
N ARG A 25 -14.67 12.83 3.81
CA ARG A 25 -15.96 12.16 3.61
C ARG A 25 -16.15 10.97 4.56
N GLY A 26 -15.16 10.66 5.41
CA GLY A 26 -15.19 9.55 6.34
C GLY A 26 -14.67 8.23 5.76
N ASN A 27 -14.17 8.19 4.52
CA ASN A 27 -13.61 6.96 3.94
C ASN A 27 -12.20 6.71 4.49
N SER A 28 -11.98 5.53 5.06
CA SER A 28 -10.69 5.11 5.59
C SER A 28 -9.95 4.11 4.70
N ILE A 29 -8.67 4.35 4.45
CA ILE A 29 -7.75 3.34 3.92
C ILE A 29 -6.79 2.92 5.02
N THR A 30 -6.66 1.62 5.25
CA THR A 30 -5.68 1.03 6.16
C THR A 30 -4.49 0.52 5.37
N SER A 31 -3.28 0.86 5.79
CA SER A 31 -2.01 0.42 5.19
C SER A 31 -1.27 -0.48 6.18
N LYS A 32 -0.96 -1.71 5.77
CA LYS A 32 -0.07 -2.58 6.51
C LYS A 32 1.33 -2.47 5.92
N ASN A 33 2.32 -2.34 6.79
CA ASN A 33 3.73 -2.25 6.42
C ASN A 33 4.51 -3.39 7.06
N ASP A 34 5.55 -3.88 6.39
CA ASP A 34 6.50 -4.84 6.97
C ASP A 34 7.48 -4.17 7.95
N SER A 35 8.39 -4.95 8.53
CA SER A 35 9.41 -4.47 9.47
C SER A 35 10.43 -3.49 8.87
N LEU A 36 10.44 -3.34 7.54
CA LEU A 36 11.29 -2.42 6.80
C LEU A 36 10.51 -1.18 6.34
N ASN A 37 9.30 -0.97 6.88
CA ASN A 37 8.41 0.14 6.55
C ASN A 37 7.94 0.15 5.10
N ARG A 38 7.86 -1.03 4.46
CA ARG A 38 7.36 -1.17 3.08
C ARG A 38 5.91 -1.62 3.09
N LEU A 39 5.08 -1.02 2.23
CA LEU A 39 3.68 -1.35 2.10
C LEU A 39 3.48 -2.80 1.63
N VAL A 40 2.77 -3.62 2.41
CA VAL A 40 2.42 -5.00 2.02
C VAL A 40 0.96 -5.16 1.65
N GLU A 41 0.05 -4.40 2.26
CA GLU A 41 -1.39 -4.46 1.98
C GLU A 41 -2.05 -3.08 2.15
N GLN A 42 -2.99 -2.75 1.27
CA GLN A 42 -3.98 -1.69 1.51
C GLN A 42 -5.37 -2.29 1.59
N ILE A 43 -6.14 -1.83 2.58
CA ILE A 43 -7.48 -2.32 2.90
C ILE A 43 -8.45 -1.14 2.83
N ASN A 44 -9.56 -1.33 2.11
CA ASN A 44 -10.61 -0.33 1.96
C ASN A 44 -11.53 -0.26 3.21
N PRO A 45 -12.49 0.67 3.28
CA PRO A 45 -13.43 0.76 4.40
C PRO A 45 -14.35 -0.48 4.56
N LEU A 46 -14.51 -1.28 3.51
CA LEU A 46 -15.30 -2.52 3.51
C LEU A 46 -14.49 -3.73 3.99
N ASN A 47 -13.24 -3.51 4.42
CA ASN A 47 -12.30 -4.54 4.86
C ASN A 47 -11.81 -5.46 3.73
N ASP A 48 -11.94 -5.04 2.46
CA ASP A 48 -11.34 -5.74 1.32
C ASP A 48 -9.90 -5.30 1.11
N VAL A 49 -9.01 -6.25 0.80
CA VAL A 49 -7.66 -5.96 0.32
C VAL A 49 -7.76 -5.45 -1.11
N ILE A 50 -7.35 -4.20 -1.33
CA ILE A 50 -7.41 -3.54 -2.64
C ILE A 50 -6.04 -3.46 -3.34
N VAL A 51 -4.97 -3.63 -2.58
CA VAL A 51 -3.60 -3.73 -3.06
C VAL A 51 -2.85 -4.70 -2.15
N LYS A 52 -2.09 -5.62 -2.74
CA LYS A 52 -1.10 -6.43 -2.01
C LYS A 52 0.23 -6.39 -2.74
N LYS A 53 1.32 -6.30 -1.99
CA LYS A 53 2.69 -6.28 -2.54
C LYS A 53 3.54 -7.39 -1.96
N GLN A 54 4.47 -7.90 -2.76
CA GLN A 54 5.47 -8.87 -2.35
C GLN A 54 6.85 -8.33 -2.68
N TYR A 55 7.80 -8.57 -1.78
CA TYR A 55 9.18 -8.16 -1.93
C TYR A 55 10.10 -9.37 -1.73
N ASN A 56 11.24 -9.37 -2.41
CA ASN A 56 12.28 -10.37 -2.20
C ASN A 56 13.31 -9.93 -1.14
N ASN A 57 14.32 -10.78 -0.92
CA ASN A 57 15.41 -10.53 0.03
C ASN A 57 16.36 -9.39 -0.40
N ASN A 58 16.36 -9.01 -1.67
CA ASN A 58 17.11 -7.83 -2.16
C ASN A 58 16.32 -6.53 -1.96
N HIS A 59 15.21 -6.60 -1.25
CA HIS A 59 14.31 -5.50 -0.93
C HIS A 59 13.56 -4.86 -2.09
N VAL A 60 13.54 -5.50 -3.26
CA VAL A 60 12.76 -5.04 -4.42
C VAL A 60 11.39 -5.71 -4.48
N GLU A 61 10.41 -4.98 -5.02
CA GLU A 61 9.03 -5.47 -5.23
C GLU A 61 9.04 -6.50 -6.36
N ILE A 62 8.52 -7.70 -6.15
CA ILE A 62 8.47 -8.77 -7.15
C ILE A 62 7.06 -9.06 -7.65
N ALA A 63 6.04 -8.61 -6.92
CA ALA A 63 4.66 -8.69 -7.36
C ALA A 63 3.78 -7.63 -6.70
N THR A 64 2.80 -7.14 -7.46
CA THR A 64 1.63 -6.41 -6.95
C THR A 64 0.37 -7.16 -7.36
N PHE A 65 -0.60 -7.24 -6.46
CA PHE A 65 -1.93 -7.78 -6.73
C PHE A 65 -2.96 -6.66 -6.56
N ASP A 66 -3.91 -6.56 -7.47
CA ASP A 66 -5.07 -5.67 -7.34
C ASP A 66 -6.15 -6.27 -6.44
N GLY A 67 -7.21 -5.51 -6.16
CA GLY A 67 -8.35 -5.98 -5.35
C GLY A 67 -9.19 -7.08 -6.00
N LYS A 68 -8.91 -7.46 -7.25
CA LYS A 68 -9.52 -8.62 -7.92
C LYS A 68 -8.60 -9.84 -7.91
N GLY A 69 -7.38 -9.70 -7.39
CA GLY A 69 -6.36 -10.74 -7.36
C GLY A 69 -5.53 -10.85 -8.65
N ASN A 70 -5.70 -9.94 -9.62
CA ASN A 70 -4.83 -9.90 -10.80
C ASN A 70 -3.43 -9.53 -10.36
N LYS A 71 -2.42 -10.20 -10.91
CA LYS A 71 -1.04 -10.08 -10.47
C LYS A 71 -0.21 -9.41 -11.54
N ILE A 72 0.56 -8.39 -11.16
CA ILE A 72 1.67 -7.90 -11.96
C ILE A 72 2.96 -8.41 -11.30
N SER A 73 3.82 -9.07 -12.07
CA SER A 73 5.12 -9.59 -11.64
C SER A 73 6.27 -8.76 -12.20
N TYR A 74 7.32 -8.57 -11.39
CA TYR A 74 8.51 -7.82 -11.76
C TYR A 74 9.75 -8.70 -11.65
N THR A 75 10.60 -8.70 -12.68
CA THR A 75 11.88 -9.41 -12.66
C THR A 75 13.04 -8.44 -12.80
N TYR A 76 14.16 -8.79 -12.15
CA TYR A 76 15.32 -7.91 -12.03
C TYR A 76 16.59 -8.66 -12.40
N ASP A 77 17.59 -7.92 -12.88
CA ASP A 77 18.93 -8.46 -13.03
C ASP A 77 19.69 -8.50 -11.68
N LYS A 78 20.92 -9.01 -11.71
CA LYS A 78 21.79 -9.11 -10.53
C LYS A 78 22.12 -7.78 -9.84
N ASN A 79 21.91 -6.65 -10.51
CA ASN A 79 22.14 -5.32 -9.99
C ASN A 79 20.83 -4.64 -9.55
N ASN A 80 19.75 -5.42 -9.38
CA ASN A 80 18.42 -4.95 -9.02
C ASN A 80 17.81 -3.95 -10.01
N ARG A 81 18.20 -4.02 -11.30
CA ARG A 81 17.57 -3.22 -12.36
C ARG A 81 16.39 -4.01 -12.94
N LEU A 82 15.24 -3.35 -13.12
CA LEU A 82 14.04 -3.97 -13.67
C LEU A 82 14.33 -4.45 -15.11
N VAL A 83 14.01 -5.71 -15.40
CA VAL A 83 14.20 -6.35 -16.70
C VAL A 83 12.87 -6.62 -17.38
N SER A 84 11.84 -7.01 -16.63
CA SER A 84 10.52 -7.30 -17.20
C SER A 84 9.38 -7.05 -16.21
N THR A 85 8.23 -6.73 -16.78
CA THR A 85 6.93 -6.64 -16.11
C THR A 85 5.96 -7.55 -16.85
N THR A 86 5.21 -8.38 -16.14
CA THR A 86 4.26 -9.34 -16.73
C THR A 86 2.97 -9.37 -15.92
N ASP A 87 1.82 -9.48 -16.60
CA ASP A 87 0.49 -9.71 -16.02
C ASP A 87 0.18 -11.23 -16.01
#